data_AF-A0A358SR85-F1
#
_entry.id   AF-A0A358SR85-F1
#
_cell.length_a   1.000
_cell.length_b   1.000
_cell.length_c   1.000
_cell.angle_alpha   90.00
_cell.angle_beta   90.00
_cell.angle_gamma   90.00
#
_symmetry.space_group_name_H-M   'P 1'
#
loop_
_entity.id
_entity.type
_entity.pdbx_description
1 polymer ?
#
loop_
_entity_poly.entity_id
_entity_poly.type
_entity_poly.pdbx_seq_one_letter_code
_entity_poly.pdbx_strand_id
1 'polypeptide(L)'
;MIPADPQAARPEPGTLADLAAESIRTLNHLTPEALEYPGDLYAVIASLKLLAQRLPQLLGQLSGWLDHQHTAGRIAHDTRQDAEPYVQDVTSSLAQAAADAAALADALNVAHNACSGLKAADPPAEGTAGTEDRS
;
A
#
# COMPACT_ATOMS: atom_id res chain seq x y z
N MET A 1 18.41 -40.30 -9.78
CA MET A 1 17.05 -39.74 -9.94
C MET A 1 16.74 -39.00 -8.65
N ILE A 2 16.93 -37.68 -8.64
CA ILE A 2 16.65 -36.84 -7.46
C ILE A 2 15.13 -36.74 -7.35
N PRO A 3 14.51 -37.02 -6.20
CA PRO A 3 13.13 -36.60 -6.00
C PRO A 3 13.16 -35.07 -5.93
N ALA A 4 12.55 -34.42 -6.92
CA ALA A 4 12.20 -33.02 -6.80
C ALA A 4 11.28 -32.89 -5.58
N ASP A 5 11.71 -32.13 -4.58
CA ASP A 5 10.86 -31.69 -3.48
C ASP A 5 9.75 -30.80 -4.09
N PRO A 6 8.46 -31.22 -4.12
CA PRO A 6 7.43 -30.50 -4.86
C PRO A 6 6.87 -29.29 -4.10
N GLN A 7 7.42 -28.94 -2.93
CA GLN A 7 7.04 -27.75 -2.19
C GLN A 7 8.28 -26.90 -1.92
N ALA A 8 8.70 -26.13 -2.92
CA ALA A 8 9.21 -24.79 -2.60
C ALA A 8 8.13 -24.12 -1.74
N ALA A 9 8.34 -24.08 -0.42
CA ALA A 9 7.32 -23.76 0.56
C ALA A 9 6.62 -22.46 0.15
N ARG A 10 5.31 -22.54 -0.10
CA ARG A 10 4.51 -21.35 -0.40
C ARG A 10 4.72 -20.37 0.75
N PRO A 11 5.10 -19.11 0.49
CA PRO A 11 5.34 -18.16 1.56
C PRO A 11 4.07 -18.02 2.40
N GLU A 12 4.24 -18.08 3.72
CA GLU A 12 3.15 -17.92 4.68
C GLU A 12 2.52 -16.51 4.51
N PRO A 13 1.19 -16.36 4.65
CA PRO A 13 0.54 -15.06 4.51
C PRO A 13 1.15 -13.96 5.37
N GLY A 14 1.60 -14.29 6.58
CA GLY A 14 2.30 -13.36 7.47
C GLY A 14 3.61 -12.83 6.87
N THR A 15 4.42 -13.71 6.28
CA THR A 15 5.67 -13.31 5.60
C THR A 15 5.42 -12.37 4.43
N LEU A 16 4.32 -12.56 3.69
CA LEU A 16 3.94 -11.64 2.61
C LEU A 16 3.46 -10.28 3.14
N ALA A 17 2.74 -10.25 4.26
CA ALA A 17 2.34 -9.01 4.91
C ALA A 17 3.56 -8.22 5.43
N ASP A 18 4.53 -8.91 6.05
CA ASP A 18 5.78 -8.31 6.50
C ASP A 18 6.58 -7.73 5.32
N LEU A 19 6.67 -8.48 4.22
CA LEU A 19 7.35 -8.00 3.01
C LEU A 19 6.67 -6.77 2.40
N ALA A 20 5.33 -6.71 2.43
CA ALA A 20 4.59 -5.53 1.98
C ALA A 20 4.89 -4.30 2.86
N ALA A 21 4.89 -4.46 4.19
CA ALA A 21 5.24 -3.39 5.12
C ALA A 21 6.69 -2.91 4.91
N GLU A 22 7.61 -3.85 4.73
CA GLU A 22 9.02 -3.55 4.48
C GLU A 22 9.23 -2.83 3.13
N SER A 23 8.48 -3.23 2.10
CA SER A 23 8.50 -2.55 0.80
C SER A 23 8.04 -1.09 0.91
N ILE A 24 7.00 -0.81 1.70
CA ILE A 24 6.57 0.57 2.00
C ILE A 24 7.64 1.32 2.78
N ARG A 25 8.30 0.69 3.77
CA ARG A 25 9.41 1.30 4.50
C ARG A 25 10.56 1.69 3.57
N THR A 26 10.95 0.79 2.67
CA THR A 26 11.99 1.06 1.66
C THR A 26 11.57 2.19 0.72
N LEU A 27 10.31 2.17 0.23
CA LEU A 27 9.79 3.24 -0.61
C LEU A 27 9.84 4.60 0.09
N ASN A 28 9.40 4.67 1.35
CA ASN A 28 9.45 5.90 2.15
C ASN A 28 10.89 6.41 2.31
N HIS A 29 11.87 5.52 2.45
CA HIS A 29 13.27 5.90 2.61
C HIS A 29 13.89 6.43 1.31
N LEU A 30 13.55 5.85 0.16
CA LEU A 30 14.14 6.22 -1.14
C LEU A 30 13.45 7.43 -1.78
N THR A 31 12.15 7.61 -1.58
CA THR A 31 11.36 8.66 -2.26
C THR A 31 11.94 10.08 -2.14
N PRO A 32 12.44 10.54 -0.98
CA PRO A 32 12.97 11.91 -0.87
C PRO A 32 14.12 12.26 -1.83
N GLU A 33 14.90 11.26 -2.24
CA GLU A 33 16.09 11.44 -3.09
C GLU A 33 15.90 10.88 -4.51
N ALA A 34 14.88 10.03 -4.72
CA ALA A 34 14.69 9.29 -5.96
C ALA A 34 13.72 9.93 -6.97
N LEU A 35 12.99 11.00 -6.59
CA LEU A 35 12.07 11.68 -7.51
C LEU A 35 12.80 12.80 -8.26
N GLU A 36 13.07 12.60 -9.54
CA GLU A 36 13.73 13.59 -10.39
C GLU A 36 12.72 14.32 -11.29
N TYR A 37 11.68 13.61 -11.74
CA TYR A 37 10.66 14.13 -12.66
C TYR A 37 9.24 13.94 -12.10
N PRO A 38 8.27 14.79 -12.49
CA PRO A 38 6.85 14.58 -12.15
C PRO A 38 6.30 13.21 -12.57
N GLY A 39 6.89 12.58 -13.60
CA GLY A 39 6.56 11.22 -14.02
C GLY A 39 6.87 10.15 -12.96
N ASP A 40 7.91 10.34 -12.16
CA ASP A 40 8.28 9.41 -11.08
C ASP A 40 7.22 9.43 -9.97
N LEU A 41 6.77 10.64 -9.60
CA LEU A 41 5.67 10.84 -8.66
C LEU A 41 4.37 10.20 -9.18
N TYR A 42 4.05 10.39 -10.47
CA TYR A 42 2.89 9.80 -11.11
C TYR A 42 2.88 8.26 -10.99
N ALA A 43 4.03 7.62 -11.24
CA ALA A 43 4.19 6.17 -11.17
C ALA A 43 4.08 5.63 -9.73
N VAL A 44 4.65 6.34 -8.75
CA VAL A 44 4.53 5.98 -7.32
C VAL A 44 3.07 6.06 -6.88
N ILE A 45 2.36 7.14 -7.19
CA ILE A 45 0.93 7.30 -6.84
C ILE A 45 0.08 6.18 -7.49
N ALA A 46 0.38 5.81 -8.75
CA ALA A 46 -0.33 4.72 -9.43
C ALA A 46 -0.20 3.39 -8.67
N SER A 47 1.01 3.09 -8.20
CA SER A 47 1.33 1.85 -7.48
C SER A 47 0.68 1.82 -6.11
N LEU A 48 0.72 2.94 -5.37
CA LEU A 48 0.03 3.07 -4.08
C LEU A 48 -1.49 2.94 -4.23
N LYS A 49 -2.07 3.51 -5.31
CA LYS A 49 -3.50 3.35 -5.62
C LYS A 49 -3.86 1.88 -5.79
N LEU A 50 -3.06 1.15 -6.57
CA LEU A 50 -3.29 -0.28 -6.81
C LEU A 50 -3.19 -1.10 -5.52
N LEU A 51 -2.26 -0.75 -4.62
CA LEU A 51 -2.16 -1.37 -3.30
C LEU A 51 -3.43 -1.12 -2.49
N ALA A 52 -3.87 0.14 -2.39
CA ALA A 52 -5.09 0.52 -1.68
C ALA A 52 -6.33 -0.18 -2.24
N GLN A 53 -6.43 -0.37 -3.56
CA GLN A 53 -7.54 -1.10 -4.21
C GLN A 53 -7.58 -2.59 -3.87
N ARG A 54 -6.45 -3.19 -3.50
CA ARG A 54 -6.35 -4.63 -3.16
C ARG A 54 -6.64 -4.92 -1.69
N LEU A 55 -6.41 -3.95 -0.80
CA LEU A 55 -6.62 -4.12 0.63
C LEU A 55 -8.06 -4.51 1.03
N PRO A 56 -9.14 -3.94 0.46
CA PRO A 56 -10.50 -4.32 0.83
C PRO A 56 -10.78 -5.82 0.66
N GLN A 57 -10.27 -6.41 -0.42
CA GLN A 57 -10.42 -7.85 -0.67
C GLN A 57 -9.70 -8.67 0.41
N LEU A 58 -8.45 -8.32 0.72
CA LEU A 58 -7.67 -9.01 1.74
C LEU A 58 -8.34 -8.92 3.13
N LEU A 59 -8.77 -7.72 3.53
CA LEU A 59 -9.42 -7.48 4.82
C LEU A 59 -10.75 -8.24 4.93
N GLY A 60 -11.52 -8.30 3.83
CA GLY A 60 -12.73 -9.11 3.75
C GLY A 60 -12.45 -10.62 3.89
N GLN A 61 -11.36 -11.12 3.31
CA GLN A 61 -10.94 -12.52 3.47
C GLN A 61 -10.57 -12.85 4.92
N LEU A 62 -9.86 -11.95 5.61
CA LEU A 62 -9.50 -12.12 7.03
C LEU A 62 -10.74 -12.14 7.92
N SER A 63 -11.67 -11.20 7.70
CA SER A 63 -12.93 -11.11 8.43
C SER A 63 -13.79 -12.37 8.23
N GLY A 64 -14.00 -12.79 6.98
CA GLY A 64 -14.78 -13.98 6.66
C GLY A 64 -14.15 -15.28 7.17
N TRP A 65 -12.82 -15.37 7.23
CA TRP A 65 -12.16 -16.49 7.88
C TRP A 65 -12.47 -16.52 9.38
N LEU A 66 -12.35 -15.39 10.07
CA LEU A 66 -12.60 -15.29 11.52
C LEU A 66 -14.03 -15.72 11.87
N ASP A 67 -15.03 -15.18 11.17
CA ASP A 67 -16.44 -15.54 11.35
C ASP A 67 -16.69 -17.04 11.14
N HIS A 68 -16.07 -17.61 10.10
CA HIS A 68 -16.18 -19.04 9.82
C HIS A 68 -15.58 -19.91 10.93
N GLN A 69 -14.41 -19.52 11.46
CA GLN A 69 -13.78 -20.23 12.57
C GLN A 69 -14.58 -20.10 13.87
N HIS A 70 -15.15 -18.92 14.14
CA HIS A 70 -16.01 -18.69 15.29
C HIS A 70 -17.28 -19.55 15.23
N THR A 71 -17.99 -19.52 14.11
CA THR A 71 -19.22 -20.31 13.88
C THR A 71 -18.96 -21.82 14.01
N ALA A 72 -17.76 -22.27 13.66
CA ALA A 72 -17.35 -23.66 13.80
C ALA A 72 -16.88 -24.04 15.22
N GLY A 73 -16.92 -23.13 16.19
CA GLY A 73 -16.46 -23.35 17.56
C GLY A 73 -14.94 -23.57 17.67
N ARG A 74 -14.16 -23.10 16.68
CA ARG A 74 -12.70 -23.28 16.63
C ARG A 74 -11.92 -22.08 17.18
N ILE A 75 -12.63 -21.03 17.60
CA ILE A 75 -12.08 -19.86 18.28
C ILE A 75 -12.65 -19.80 19.69
N ALA A 76 -11.77 -19.57 20.65
CA ALA A 76 -12.10 -19.31 22.04
C ALA A 76 -11.24 -18.16 22.54
N HIS A 77 -11.74 -17.43 23.53
CA HIS A 77 -10.96 -16.40 24.21
C HIS A 77 -10.22 -17.01 25.40
N ASP A 78 -8.95 -16.61 25.62
CA ASP A 78 -8.05 -17.21 26.62
C ASP A 78 -8.58 -17.13 28.06
N THR A 79 -9.45 -16.16 28.35
CA THR A 79 -10.05 -15.94 29.67
C THR A 79 -11.26 -16.84 29.97
N ARG A 80 -11.59 -17.81 29.10
CA ARG A 80 -12.85 -18.60 29.13
C ARG A 80 -14.13 -17.75 29.01
N GLN A 81 -13.99 -16.51 28.54
CA GLN A 81 -15.12 -15.65 28.21
C GLN A 81 -15.67 -16.02 26.83
N ASP A 82 -16.91 -15.63 26.57
CA ASP A 82 -17.51 -15.72 25.23
C ASP A 82 -16.62 -14.97 24.22
N ALA A 83 -16.30 -15.63 23.11
CA ALA A 83 -15.43 -15.08 22.08
C ALA A 83 -16.19 -14.13 21.12
N GLU A 84 -17.53 -14.20 21.10
CA GLU A 84 -18.38 -13.43 20.19
C GLU A 84 -18.11 -11.91 20.21
N PRO A 85 -17.99 -11.23 21.38
CA PRO A 85 -17.74 -9.78 21.38
C PRO A 85 -16.39 -9.42 20.73
N TYR A 86 -15.36 -10.24 20.95
CA TYR A 86 -14.04 -10.01 20.38
C TYR A 86 -14.02 -10.27 18.87
N VAL A 87 -14.76 -11.29 18.42
CA VAL A 87 -14.92 -11.57 16.98
C VAL A 87 -15.62 -10.40 16.31
N GLN A 88 -16.71 -9.88 16.90
CA GLN A 88 -17.43 -8.71 16.40
C GLN A 88 -16.53 -7.46 16.34
N ASP A 89 -15.71 -7.22 17.35
CA ASP A 89 -14.78 -6.09 17.37
C ASP A 89 -13.76 -6.17 16.24
N VAL A 90 -13.18 -7.36 16.01
CA VAL A 90 -12.20 -7.58 14.94
C VAL A 90 -12.86 -7.45 13.56
N THR A 91 -14.00 -8.09 13.32
CA THR A 91 -14.66 -8.03 12.01
C THR A 91 -15.17 -6.62 11.69
N SER A 92 -15.68 -5.89 12.68
CA SER A 92 -16.07 -4.48 12.51
C SER A 92 -14.87 -3.60 12.18
N SER A 93 -13.75 -3.80 12.88
CA SER A 93 -12.50 -3.05 12.62
C SER A 93 -11.93 -3.34 11.23
N LEU A 94 -11.96 -4.59 10.78
CA LEU A 94 -11.53 -4.97 9.43
C LEU A 94 -12.45 -4.40 8.35
N ALA A 95 -13.76 -4.35 8.59
CA ALA A 95 -14.72 -3.73 7.69
C ALA A 95 -14.48 -2.21 7.56
N GLN A 96 -14.21 -1.53 8.68
CA GLN A 96 -13.86 -0.11 8.65
C GLN A 96 -12.55 0.13 7.89
N ALA A 97 -11.51 -0.67 8.16
CA ALA A 97 -10.25 -0.57 7.44
C ALA A 97 -10.39 -0.79 5.93
N ALA A 98 -11.32 -1.67 5.50
CA ALA A 98 -11.62 -1.87 4.09
C ALA A 98 -12.28 -0.64 3.45
N ALA A 99 -13.18 0.03 4.17
CA ALA A 99 -13.79 1.29 3.73
C ALA A 99 -12.74 2.40 3.62
N ASP A 100 -11.85 2.52 4.60
CA ASP A 100 -10.78 3.52 4.61
C ASP A 100 -9.77 3.28 3.46
N ALA A 101 -9.46 2.02 3.16
CA ALA A 101 -8.60 1.66 2.03
C ALA A 101 -9.24 2.01 0.67
N ALA A 102 -10.56 1.84 0.54
CA ALA A 102 -11.29 2.29 -0.65
C ALA A 102 -11.25 3.82 -0.79
N ALA A 103 -11.48 4.56 0.30
CA ALA A 103 -11.37 6.02 0.29
C ALA A 103 -9.95 6.49 -0.05
N LEU A 104 -8.92 5.80 0.45
CA LEU A 104 -7.53 6.06 0.09
C LEU A 104 -7.28 5.85 -1.41
N ALA A 105 -7.81 4.76 -1.99
CA ALA A 105 -7.69 4.50 -3.42
C ALA A 105 -8.32 5.64 -4.26
N ASP A 106 -9.48 6.15 -3.85
CA ASP A 106 -10.15 7.27 -4.52
C ASP A 106 -9.33 8.56 -4.43
N ALA A 107 -8.82 8.88 -3.24
CA ALA A 107 -7.96 10.05 -3.03
C ALA A 107 -6.68 9.97 -3.88
N LEU A 108 -6.05 8.79 -3.95
CA LEU A 108 -4.87 8.56 -4.80
C LEU A 108 -5.21 8.63 -6.29
N ASN A 109 -6.41 8.21 -6.69
CA ASN A 109 -6.87 8.37 -8.07
C ASN A 109 -7.02 9.85 -8.46
N VAL A 110 -7.58 10.67 -7.57
CA VAL A 110 -7.65 12.13 -7.75
C VAL A 110 -6.25 12.73 -7.89
N ALA A 111 -5.32 12.39 -6.98
CA ALA A 111 -3.94 12.86 -7.04
C ALA A 111 -3.21 12.43 -8.32
N HIS A 112 -3.39 11.17 -8.73
CA HIS A 112 -2.79 10.62 -9.94
C HIS A 112 -3.26 11.36 -11.21
N ASN A 113 -4.55 11.64 -11.30
CA ASN A 113 -5.12 12.40 -12.41
C ASN A 113 -4.59 13.84 -12.45
N ALA A 114 -4.51 14.50 -11.28
CA ALA A 114 -3.94 15.85 -11.18
C ALA A 114 -2.45 15.89 -11.60
N CYS A 115 -1.68 14.84 -11.25
CA CYS A 115 -0.26 14.75 -11.62
C CYS A 115 -0.03 14.57 -13.11
N SER A 116 -0.98 13.98 -13.86
CA SER A 116 -0.81 13.69 -15.29
C SER A 116 -0.54 14.92 -16.16
N GLY A 117 -0.95 16.11 -15.71
CA GLY A 117 -0.72 17.38 -16.41
C GLY A 117 0.56 18.12 -15.98
N LEU A 118 1.31 17.60 -15.01
CA LEU A 118 2.52 18.25 -14.51
C LEU A 118 3.71 17.98 -15.42
N LYS A 119 4.49 19.03 -15.70
CA LYS A 119 5.76 18.97 -16.42
C LYS A 119 6.82 19.75 -15.64
N ALA A 120 8.08 19.39 -15.80
CA ALA A 120 9.18 20.18 -15.27
C ALA A 120 9.08 21.62 -15.83
N ALA A 121 9.30 22.62 -14.96
CA ALA A 121 9.44 23.99 -15.41
C ALA A 121 10.79 24.14 -16.12
N ASP A 122 10.84 24.99 -17.15
CA ASP A 122 12.12 25.37 -17.74
C ASP A 122 12.97 26.08 -16.69
N PRO A 123 14.29 25.83 -16.63
CA PRO A 123 15.16 26.58 -15.73
C PRO A 123 15.04 28.08 -16.03
N PRO A 124 15.05 28.94 -15.00
CA PRO A 124 14.99 30.38 -15.21
C PRO A 124 16.12 30.77 -16.17
N ALA A 125 15.78 31.50 -17.23
CA ALA A 125 16.74 31.92 -18.23
C ALA A 125 17.93 32.57 -17.52
N GLU A 126 19.11 31.96 -17.62
CA GLU A 126 20.34 32.53 -17.10
C GLU A 126 20.49 33.90 -17.76
N GLY A 127 20.38 34.95 -16.94
CA GLY A 127 20.53 36.31 -17.39
C GLY A 127 21.84 36.41 -18.13
N THR A 128 21.77 36.75 -19.41
CA THR A 128 22.89 37.16 -20.25
C THR A 128 23.69 38.20 -19.47
N ALA A 129 24.76 37.76 -18.81
CA ALA A 129 25.76 38.64 -18.23
C ALA A 129 26.33 39.42 -19.41
N GLY A 130 26.03 40.72 -19.42
CA GLY A 130 26.45 41.67 -20.45
C GLY A 130 27.93 41.49 -20.76
N THR A 131 28.19 40.93 -21.94
CA THR A 131 29.36 41.30 -22.72
C THR A 131 29.08 42.68 -23.28
N GLU A 132 30.10 43.53 -23.38
CA GLU A 132 30.12 44.94 -23.85
C GLU A 132 29.99 45.94 -22.68
N ASP A 133 30.92 46.87 -22.44
CA ASP A 133 31.87 47.54 -23.34
C ASP A 133 33.07 48.09 -22.54
N ARG A 134 34.29 47.79 -23.00
CA ARG A 134 35.53 48.48 -22.62
C ARG A 134 36.01 49.14 -23.91
N SER A 135 35.67 50.42 -24.08
CA SER A 135 36.23 51.32 -25.07
C SER A 135 36.42 52.70 -24.46
#